data_AF-A0A816ET41-F1
#
_entry.id   AF-A0A816ET41-F1
#
_cell.length_a   1.000
_cell.length_b   1.000
_cell.length_c   1.000
_cell.angle_alpha   90.00
_cell.angle_beta   90.00
_cell.angle_gamma   90.00
#
_symmetry.space_group_name_H-M   'P 1'
#
loop_
_entity.id
_entity.type
_entity.pdbx_description
1 polymer ?
#
loop_
_entity_poly.entity_id
_entity_poly.type
_entity_poly.pdbx_seq_one_letter_code
_entity_poly.pdbx_strand_id
1 'polypeptide(L)'
;MKDLLVQLNDLPNEILIYIFKKLYNDEVLYSLMDVNKRISKIVQDTTFTRDLYLREYSPVDDSTFPLSNPILDRFCSKILPEIVHKIETLYLKGTWIEPVFHATNYPNLINLGLCDIQFKLAMSLFCELHVTVSDIKECLCILDGRFDQLRILYVIFYTTCYMNIEHKEKPLPNLRIFSLWCKDKIYDFEKSVVPLLRRMLNLEELDLNIIVQCYEKLIDGETLKKDIVIYMPQLYKFTFNICSIIYHRNQTNFPLNEHIQKTFQYFPNNEIITCIDHFQEKAYSQCHIYSYPYKWEVYNNITNNFRGRLFMSVTEVLLYDEHSFEYEFFLRISKSFPFMRELTINNRKTQNKKQFIKSNNDDQILRIIEYPNLQRLDLSDT
;
A
#
# COMPACT_ATOMS: atom_id res chain seq x y z
N MET A 1 46.75 -20.58 -8.09
CA MET A 1 45.44 -20.67 -7.44
C MET A 1 44.70 -21.82 -8.09
N LYS A 2 44.61 -22.97 -7.43
CA LYS A 2 43.66 -24.02 -7.82
C LYS A 2 42.35 -23.57 -7.21
N ASP A 3 41.49 -23.01 -8.05
CA ASP A 3 40.32 -22.25 -7.62
C ASP A 3 39.44 -23.07 -6.69
N LEU A 4 39.13 -22.46 -5.55
CA LEU A 4 38.13 -22.86 -4.58
C LEU A 4 36.75 -22.79 -5.24
N LEU A 5 36.44 -23.78 -6.07
CA LEU A 5 35.06 -24.09 -6.44
C LEU A 5 34.40 -24.73 -5.22
N VAL A 6 33.93 -23.88 -4.31
CA VAL A 6 33.02 -24.32 -3.25
C VAL A 6 31.77 -24.82 -3.95
N GLN A 7 31.48 -26.12 -3.83
CA GLN A 7 30.25 -26.66 -4.40
C GLN A 7 29.08 -26.16 -3.54
N LEU A 8 27.93 -25.93 -4.17
CA LEU A 8 26.70 -25.53 -3.46
C LEU A 8 26.37 -26.50 -2.30
N ASN A 9 26.73 -27.78 -2.47
CA ASN A 9 26.56 -28.84 -1.46
C ASN A 9 27.50 -28.71 -0.25
N ASP A 10 28.53 -27.87 -0.29
CA ASP A 10 29.47 -27.68 0.82
C ASP A 10 29.03 -26.52 1.75
N LEU A 11 28.09 -25.69 1.31
CA LEU A 11 27.61 -24.53 2.08
C LEU A 11 26.71 -24.96 3.26
N PRO A 12 26.72 -24.27 4.40
CA PRO A 12 25.77 -24.47 5.49
C PRO A 12 24.31 -24.24 5.07
N ASN A 13 23.36 -24.87 5.76
CA ASN A 13 21.94 -24.79 5.39
C ASN A 13 21.40 -23.36 5.47
N GLU A 14 21.85 -22.58 6.45
CA GLU A 14 21.42 -21.20 6.71
C GLU A 14 21.81 -20.28 5.55
N ILE A 15 23.01 -20.49 5.00
CA ILE A 15 23.52 -19.77 3.83
C ILE A 15 22.72 -20.15 2.59
N LEU A 16 22.41 -21.44 2.41
CA LEU A 16 21.58 -21.92 1.30
C LEU A 16 20.16 -21.35 1.36
N ILE A 17 19.52 -21.33 2.53
CA ILE A 17 18.20 -20.70 2.72
C ILE A 17 18.28 -19.22 2.38
N TYR A 18 19.31 -18.51 2.85
CA TYR A 18 19.49 -17.09 2.55
C TYR A 18 19.62 -16.84 1.05
N ILE A 19 20.43 -17.64 0.34
CA ILE A 19 20.61 -17.56 -1.12
C ILE A 19 19.28 -17.85 -1.82
N PHE A 20 18.61 -18.95 -1.48
CA PHE A 20 17.36 -19.34 -2.11
C PHE A 20 16.25 -18.31 -1.90
N LYS A 21 16.20 -17.65 -0.75
CA LYS A 21 15.24 -16.55 -0.49
C LYS A 21 15.45 -15.31 -1.36
N LYS A 22 16.60 -15.19 -2.04
CA LYS A 22 16.84 -14.12 -3.02
C LYS A 22 16.37 -14.50 -4.43
N LEU A 23 15.94 -15.75 -4.62
CA LEU A 23 15.39 -16.28 -5.86
C LEU A 23 13.87 -16.44 -5.73
N TYR A 24 13.20 -16.71 -6.85
CA TYR A 24 11.75 -16.95 -6.87
C TYR A 24 11.41 -18.31 -6.26
N ASN A 25 10.45 -18.33 -5.34
CA ASN A 25 10.10 -19.53 -4.58
C ASN A 25 9.66 -20.69 -5.48
N ASP A 26 8.85 -20.39 -6.50
CA ASP A 26 8.35 -21.35 -7.46
C ASP A 26 9.47 -21.98 -8.30
N GLU A 27 10.39 -21.17 -8.82
CA GLU A 27 11.53 -21.68 -9.58
C GLU A 27 12.45 -22.56 -8.74
N VAL A 28 12.74 -22.16 -7.49
CA VAL A 28 13.57 -22.92 -6.55
C VAL A 28 12.92 -24.25 -6.21
N LEU A 29 11.64 -24.23 -5.83
CA LEU A 29 10.91 -25.45 -5.49
C LEU A 29 10.79 -26.37 -6.69
N TYR A 30 10.43 -25.84 -7.86
CA TYR A 30 10.34 -26.64 -9.08
C TYR A 30 11.69 -27.25 -9.46
N SER A 31 12.77 -26.47 -9.42
CA SER A 31 14.07 -26.91 -9.92
C SER A 31 14.83 -27.80 -8.95
N LEU A 32 14.71 -27.56 -7.65
CA LEU A 32 15.57 -28.19 -6.64
C LEU A 32 14.89 -29.27 -5.81
N MET A 33 13.55 -29.28 -5.76
CA MET A 33 12.85 -30.35 -5.07
C MET A 33 13.10 -31.67 -5.81
N ASP A 34 13.52 -32.69 -5.04
CA ASP A 34 13.90 -34.04 -5.48
C ASP A 34 15.27 -34.19 -6.16
N VAL A 35 16.02 -33.11 -6.38
CA VAL A 35 17.36 -33.21 -6.98
C VAL A 35 18.35 -33.84 -6.00
N ASN A 36 18.25 -33.46 -4.72
CA ASN A 36 19.12 -33.94 -3.67
C ASN A 36 18.39 -33.94 -2.33
N LYS A 37 18.50 -35.02 -1.54
CA LYS A 37 17.79 -35.17 -0.25
C LYS A 37 18.02 -34.00 0.71
N ARG A 38 19.25 -33.48 0.79
CA ARG A 38 19.58 -32.33 1.64
C ARG A 38 18.93 -31.07 1.12
N ILE A 39 19.02 -30.81 -0.18
CA ILE A 39 18.42 -29.61 -0.80
C ILE A 39 16.89 -29.66 -0.69
N SER A 40 16.26 -30.82 -0.94
CA SER A 40 14.82 -31.02 -0.73
C SER A 40 14.40 -30.63 0.68
N LYS A 41 15.15 -31.08 1.71
CA LYS A 41 14.85 -30.74 3.11
C LYS A 41 14.96 -29.23 3.36
N ILE A 42 15.91 -28.56 2.72
CA ILE A 42 16.12 -27.11 2.86
C ILE A 42 14.99 -26.32 2.20
N VAL A 43 14.63 -26.65 0.95
CA VAL A 43 13.57 -25.93 0.23
C VAL A 43 12.18 -26.23 0.79
N GLN A 44 12.03 -27.29 1.57
CA GLN A 44 10.81 -27.58 2.34
C GLN A 44 10.81 -26.97 3.75
N ASP A 45 11.88 -26.28 4.17
CA ASP A 45 11.94 -25.68 5.50
C ASP A 45 10.91 -24.56 5.63
N THR A 46 10.25 -24.48 6.78
CA THR A 46 9.21 -23.46 7.05
C THR A 46 9.76 -22.05 6.84
N THR A 47 11.04 -21.81 7.14
CA THR A 47 11.67 -20.51 6.91
C THR A 47 11.57 -20.08 5.44
N PHE A 48 11.66 -21.04 4.51
CA PHE A 48 11.58 -20.80 3.08
C PHE A 48 10.15 -20.85 2.55
N THR A 49 9.32 -21.80 3.00
CA THR A 49 7.98 -22.06 2.45
C THR A 49 6.85 -21.30 3.11
N ARG A 50 7.09 -20.61 4.24
CA ARG A 50 6.05 -19.85 4.96
C ARG A 50 5.37 -18.81 4.07
N ASP A 51 6.17 -18.12 3.27
CA ASP A 51 5.71 -17.08 2.35
C ASP A 51 5.96 -17.58 0.91
N LEU A 52 4.91 -18.08 0.25
CA LEU A 52 4.99 -18.69 -1.08
C LEU A 52 4.44 -17.74 -2.15
N TYR A 53 5.28 -17.38 -3.11
CA TYR A 53 4.93 -16.53 -4.25
C TYR A 53 4.92 -17.36 -5.53
N LEU A 54 3.73 -17.58 -6.08
CA LEU A 54 3.50 -18.23 -7.37
C LEU A 54 3.03 -17.17 -8.36
N ARG A 55 3.94 -16.27 -8.75
CA ARG A 55 3.68 -15.15 -9.66
C ARG A 55 4.66 -15.18 -10.82
N GLU A 56 4.15 -14.88 -11.99
CA GLU A 56 4.96 -14.61 -13.17
C GLU A 56 5.40 -13.14 -13.09
N TYR A 57 6.68 -12.87 -12.80
CA TYR A 57 7.19 -11.50 -12.75
C TYR A 57 8.37 -11.32 -13.70
N SER A 58 8.20 -10.50 -14.72
CA SER A 58 9.28 -9.85 -15.45
C SER A 58 9.19 -8.35 -15.17
N PRO A 59 10.13 -7.75 -14.42
CA PRO A 59 10.12 -6.30 -14.18
C PRO A 59 10.59 -5.47 -15.39
N VAL A 60 11.15 -6.10 -16.44
CA VAL A 60 11.99 -5.39 -17.42
C VAL A 60 11.58 -5.60 -18.87
N ASP A 61 10.86 -6.68 -19.19
CA ASP A 61 10.33 -6.91 -20.53
C ASP A 61 8.90 -7.44 -20.47
N ASP A 62 8.03 -6.82 -21.27
CA ASP A 62 6.61 -7.18 -21.50
C ASP A 62 6.43 -8.60 -22.09
N SER A 63 7.53 -9.36 -22.24
CA SER A 63 7.50 -10.80 -22.47
C SER A 63 7.23 -11.53 -21.16
N THR A 64 5.97 -11.55 -20.75
CA THR A 64 5.46 -12.60 -19.87
C THR A 64 5.69 -13.94 -20.56
N PHE A 65 6.67 -14.72 -20.11
CA PHE A 65 6.70 -16.13 -20.49
C PHE A 65 5.64 -16.83 -19.65
N PRO A 66 4.54 -17.31 -20.23
CA PRO A 66 3.58 -18.11 -19.48
C PRO A 66 4.35 -19.30 -18.91
N LEU A 67 4.41 -19.41 -17.58
CA LEU A 67 4.85 -20.63 -16.91
C LEU A 67 4.04 -21.77 -17.51
N SER A 68 4.75 -22.69 -18.16
CA SER A 68 4.12 -23.76 -18.92
C SER A 68 3.25 -24.64 -18.00
N ASN A 69 2.10 -25.14 -18.48
CA ASN A 69 1.23 -26.06 -17.74
C ASN A 69 1.97 -27.20 -17.00
N PRO A 70 3.07 -27.80 -17.53
CA PRO A 70 3.85 -28.81 -16.81
C PRO A 70 4.45 -28.35 -15.47
N ILE A 71 4.76 -27.06 -15.33
CA ILE A 71 5.29 -26.51 -14.08
C ILE A 71 4.19 -26.50 -13.01
N LEU A 72 3.01 -26.00 -13.38
CA LEU A 72 1.83 -25.98 -12.54
C LEU A 72 1.40 -27.40 -12.15
N ASP A 73 1.36 -28.34 -13.10
CA ASP A 73 0.99 -29.73 -12.85
C ASP A 73 1.92 -30.38 -11.81
N ARG A 74 3.23 -30.17 -11.92
CA ARG A 74 4.20 -30.67 -10.93
C ARG A 74 4.00 -29.99 -9.58
N PHE A 75 3.73 -28.68 -9.57
CA PHE A 75 3.47 -27.93 -8.36
C PHE A 75 2.27 -28.50 -7.59
N CYS A 76 1.15 -28.65 -8.28
CA CYS A 76 -0.10 -29.17 -7.75
C CYS A 76 0.01 -30.64 -7.33
N SER A 77 0.60 -31.50 -8.16
CA SER A 77 0.61 -32.95 -7.89
C SER A 77 1.68 -33.39 -6.89
N LYS A 78 2.79 -32.64 -6.75
CA LYS A 78 3.95 -33.09 -5.98
C LYS A 78 4.43 -32.09 -4.93
N ILE A 79 4.61 -30.83 -5.32
CA ILE A 79 5.26 -29.83 -4.44
C ILE A 79 4.34 -29.39 -3.32
N LEU A 80 3.15 -28.89 -3.67
CA LEU A 80 2.20 -28.33 -2.71
C LEU A 80 1.82 -29.33 -1.60
N PRO A 81 1.47 -30.60 -1.89
CA PRO A 81 1.16 -31.57 -0.84
C PRO A 81 2.24 -31.70 0.25
N GLU A 82 3.52 -31.52 -0.09
CA GLU A 82 4.64 -31.65 0.85
C GLU A 82 4.87 -30.41 1.72
N ILE A 83 4.44 -29.23 1.26
CA ILE A 83 4.75 -27.95 1.93
C ILE A 83 3.52 -27.21 2.45
N VAL A 84 2.31 -27.62 2.07
CA VAL A 84 1.06 -26.87 2.30
C VAL A 84 0.81 -26.51 3.77
N HIS A 85 1.18 -27.40 4.70
CA HIS A 85 1.01 -27.20 6.14
C HIS A 85 2.01 -26.20 6.73
N LYS A 86 2.94 -25.68 5.94
CA LYS A 86 3.92 -24.67 6.35
C LYS A 86 3.60 -23.30 5.78
N ILE A 87 2.68 -23.21 4.82
CA ILE A 87 2.34 -21.96 4.12
C ILE A 87 1.41 -21.13 5.02
N GLU A 88 1.86 -19.93 5.37
CA GLU A 88 1.05 -18.92 6.07
C GLU A 88 0.63 -17.79 5.12
N THR A 89 1.46 -17.48 4.13
CA THR A 89 1.18 -16.48 3.11
C THR A 89 1.30 -17.10 1.72
N LEU A 90 0.25 -16.99 0.91
CA LEU A 90 0.22 -17.48 -0.46
C LEU A 90 -0.10 -16.35 -1.42
N TYR A 91 0.72 -16.18 -2.43
CA TYR A 91 0.46 -15.23 -3.51
C TYR A 91 0.32 -15.95 -4.85
N LEU A 92 -0.83 -15.80 -5.51
CA LEU A 92 -1.14 -16.54 -6.74
C LEU A 92 -1.45 -15.62 -7.92
N LYS A 93 -1.02 -16.06 -9.10
CA LYS A 93 -1.64 -15.63 -10.36
C LYS A 93 -3.03 -16.24 -10.48
N GLY A 94 -3.95 -15.51 -11.09
CA GLY A 94 -5.36 -15.87 -11.20
C GLY A 94 -5.63 -17.18 -11.90
N THR A 95 -4.85 -17.47 -12.93
CA THR A 95 -4.91 -18.72 -13.69
C THR A 95 -4.51 -19.94 -12.87
N TRP A 96 -3.86 -19.76 -11.72
CA TRP A 96 -3.37 -20.84 -10.86
C TRP A 96 -4.28 -21.13 -9.67
N ILE A 97 -5.29 -20.30 -9.42
CA ILE A 97 -6.16 -20.46 -8.25
C ILE A 97 -6.84 -21.84 -8.25
N GLU A 98 -7.43 -22.27 -9.38
CA GLU A 98 -8.18 -23.54 -9.42
C GLU A 98 -7.27 -24.71 -9.13
N PRO A 99 -6.17 -24.87 -9.87
CA PRO A 99 -5.34 -26.06 -9.71
C PRO A 99 -4.66 -26.08 -8.34
N VAL A 100 -4.27 -24.92 -7.81
CA VAL A 100 -3.58 -24.82 -6.51
C VAL A 100 -4.51 -25.12 -5.34
N PHE A 101 -5.77 -24.68 -5.38
CA PHE A 101 -6.76 -24.97 -4.34
C PHE A 101 -7.45 -26.33 -4.52
N HIS A 102 -7.53 -26.89 -5.73
CA HIS A 102 -7.95 -28.28 -5.93
C HIS A 102 -6.90 -29.29 -5.50
N ALA A 103 -5.63 -28.94 -5.55
CA ALA A 103 -4.55 -29.85 -5.21
C ALA A 103 -4.52 -30.23 -3.72
N THR A 104 -4.85 -29.30 -2.83
CA THR A 104 -4.63 -29.49 -1.39
C THR A 104 -5.39 -28.48 -0.52
N ASN A 105 -5.51 -28.78 0.77
CA ASN A 105 -6.05 -27.89 1.80
C ASN A 105 -4.93 -27.12 2.49
N TYR A 106 -5.16 -25.83 2.77
CA TYR A 106 -4.17 -24.93 3.38
C TYR A 106 -4.54 -24.62 4.84
N PRO A 107 -4.19 -25.50 5.80
CA PRO A 107 -4.67 -25.38 7.18
C PRO A 107 -4.09 -24.18 7.94
N ASN A 108 -2.93 -23.68 7.53
CA ASN A 108 -2.21 -22.60 8.20
C ASN A 108 -2.20 -21.29 7.40
N LEU A 109 -2.97 -21.20 6.31
CA LEU A 109 -3.01 -20.00 5.48
C LEU A 109 -3.70 -18.85 6.21
N ILE A 110 -2.96 -17.77 6.42
CA ILE A 110 -3.42 -16.54 7.06
C ILE A 110 -3.62 -15.46 5.99
N ASN A 111 -2.68 -15.34 5.04
CA ASN A 111 -2.66 -14.28 4.04
C ASN A 111 -2.77 -14.88 2.63
N LEU A 112 -3.73 -14.42 1.84
CA LEU A 112 -3.85 -14.79 0.43
C LEU A 112 -3.86 -13.51 -0.41
N GLY A 113 -2.83 -13.32 -1.24
CA GLY A 113 -2.85 -12.24 -2.22
C GLY A 113 -2.98 -12.78 -3.63
N LEU A 114 -3.82 -12.15 -4.43
CA LEU A 114 -4.15 -12.63 -5.76
C LEU A 114 -3.82 -11.55 -6.80
N CYS A 115 -3.29 -11.98 -7.95
CA CYS A 115 -2.94 -11.13 -9.10
C CYS A 115 -3.58 -11.71 -10.37
N ASP A 116 -4.00 -10.88 -11.34
CA ASP A 116 -4.51 -11.32 -12.66
C ASP A 116 -5.66 -12.37 -12.64
N ILE A 117 -6.67 -12.17 -11.78
CA ILE A 117 -7.75 -13.16 -11.56
C ILE A 117 -8.80 -13.19 -12.66
N GLN A 118 -9.12 -14.39 -13.16
CA GLN A 118 -10.43 -14.66 -13.73
C GLN A 118 -11.47 -14.81 -12.61
N PHE A 119 -12.24 -13.74 -12.47
CA PHE A 119 -13.11 -13.35 -11.38
C PHE A 119 -13.99 -14.44 -10.71
N LYS A 120 -14.42 -15.47 -11.44
CA LYS A 120 -15.45 -16.41 -10.97
C LYS A 120 -14.98 -17.42 -9.91
N LEU A 121 -13.67 -17.57 -9.75
CA LEU A 121 -13.08 -18.73 -9.08
C LEU A 121 -12.51 -18.43 -7.68
N ALA A 122 -11.96 -17.25 -7.44
CA ALA A 122 -11.55 -16.80 -6.10
C ALA A 122 -12.74 -16.74 -5.11
N MET A 123 -13.96 -16.73 -5.66
CA MET A 123 -15.25 -16.48 -5.03
C MET A 123 -15.78 -17.61 -4.15
N SER A 124 -15.42 -18.87 -4.43
CA SER A 124 -16.02 -20.03 -3.77
C SER A 124 -15.24 -20.52 -2.55
N LEU A 125 -14.14 -19.87 -2.17
CA LEU A 125 -13.11 -20.49 -1.34
C LEU A 125 -12.79 -19.77 0.00
N PHE A 126 -13.13 -18.48 0.20
CA PHE A 126 -12.56 -17.71 1.34
C PHE A 126 -13.56 -16.84 2.13
N CYS A 127 -13.34 -16.74 3.46
CA CYS A 127 -14.05 -15.85 4.40
C CYS A 127 -13.32 -14.53 4.70
N GLU A 128 -12.02 -14.47 4.39
CA GLU A 128 -11.14 -13.30 4.42
C GLU A 128 -10.42 -13.22 3.08
N LEU A 129 -10.31 -12.02 2.51
CA LEU A 129 -9.72 -11.84 1.19
C LEU A 129 -8.85 -10.58 1.14
N HIS A 130 -7.61 -10.74 0.67
CA HIS A 130 -6.72 -9.61 0.34
C HIS A 130 -6.55 -9.59 -1.18
N VAL A 131 -6.94 -8.48 -1.81
CA VAL A 131 -6.88 -8.37 -3.27
C VAL A 131 -6.08 -7.15 -3.67
N THR A 132 -5.19 -7.36 -4.63
CA THR A 132 -4.59 -6.28 -5.41
C THR A 132 -5.30 -6.24 -6.75
N VAL A 133 -5.87 -5.09 -7.09
CA VAL A 133 -6.67 -4.90 -8.32
C VAL A 133 -6.11 -3.74 -9.12
N SER A 134 -6.14 -3.88 -10.44
CA SER A 134 -5.77 -2.80 -11.36
C SER A 134 -6.86 -1.74 -11.42
N ASP A 135 -8.13 -2.16 -11.44
CA ASP A 135 -9.30 -1.28 -11.57
C ASP A 135 -10.37 -1.61 -10.51
N ILE A 136 -11.04 -0.60 -10.02
CA ILE A 136 -12.16 -0.68 -9.08
C ILE A 136 -13.41 -1.33 -9.66
N LYS A 137 -13.55 -1.38 -10.99
CA LYS A 137 -14.56 -2.26 -11.61
C LYS A 137 -14.33 -3.73 -11.26
N GLU A 138 -13.07 -4.17 -11.20
CA GLU A 138 -12.73 -5.53 -10.76
C GLU A 138 -13.15 -5.72 -9.30
N CYS A 139 -12.91 -4.72 -8.44
CA CYS A 139 -13.39 -4.74 -7.05
C CYS A 139 -14.92 -4.78 -6.95
N LEU A 140 -15.65 -4.04 -7.78
CA LEU A 140 -17.11 -4.06 -7.77
C LEU A 140 -17.67 -5.40 -8.27
N CYS A 141 -17.03 -6.00 -9.28
CA CYS A 141 -17.29 -7.40 -9.63
C CYS A 141 -17.08 -8.28 -8.38
N ILE A 142 -15.93 -8.12 -7.68
CA ILE A 142 -15.60 -8.75 -6.38
C ILE A 142 -16.54 -8.35 -5.25
N LEU A 143 -17.58 -7.55 -5.47
CA LEU A 143 -18.59 -7.28 -4.46
C LEU A 143 -19.99 -7.68 -4.93
N ASP A 144 -20.22 -7.85 -6.25
CA ASP A 144 -21.51 -8.22 -6.82
C ASP A 144 -21.75 -9.74 -6.90
N GLY A 145 -20.70 -10.55 -6.81
CA GLY A 145 -20.79 -12.01 -6.78
C GLY A 145 -21.19 -12.60 -5.42
N ARG A 146 -22.48 -12.55 -5.06
CA ARG A 146 -23.11 -13.33 -3.96
C ARG A 146 -22.22 -13.61 -2.72
N PHE A 147 -21.78 -12.56 -2.03
CA PHE A 147 -20.85 -12.63 -0.89
C PHE A 147 -21.55 -12.74 0.47
N ASP A 148 -22.33 -13.80 0.66
CA ASP A 148 -23.08 -13.94 1.91
C ASP A 148 -22.19 -14.39 3.10
N GLN A 149 -20.90 -14.67 2.88
CA GLN A 149 -19.99 -15.20 3.93
C GLN A 149 -18.72 -14.38 4.17
N LEU A 150 -18.39 -13.44 3.28
CA LEU A 150 -17.17 -12.62 3.40
C LEU A 150 -17.29 -11.65 4.58
N ARG A 151 -16.35 -11.72 5.52
CA ARG A 151 -16.34 -10.86 6.72
C ARG A 151 -15.27 -9.78 6.67
N ILE A 152 -14.15 -10.05 6.02
CA ILE A 152 -12.98 -9.16 5.97
C ILE A 152 -12.51 -9.03 4.53
N LEU A 153 -12.30 -7.80 4.07
CA LEU A 153 -11.80 -7.51 2.73
C LEU A 153 -10.78 -6.36 2.75
N TYR A 154 -9.58 -6.63 2.26
CA TYR A 154 -8.52 -5.63 2.06
C TYR A 154 -8.27 -5.45 0.57
N VAL A 155 -8.30 -4.21 0.08
CA VAL A 155 -8.17 -3.89 -1.34
C VAL A 155 -7.10 -2.82 -1.56
N ILE A 156 -6.17 -3.10 -2.48
CA ILE A 156 -5.13 -2.16 -2.91
C ILE A 156 -5.27 -1.89 -4.41
N PHE A 157 -5.37 -0.62 -4.78
CA PHE A 157 -5.43 -0.11 -6.15
C PHE A 157 -4.10 0.52 -6.56
N TYR A 158 -3.61 0.14 -7.74
CA TYR A 158 -2.35 0.62 -8.32
C TYR A 158 -2.53 1.59 -9.50
N THR A 159 -3.76 1.81 -10.00
CA THR A 159 -3.99 2.70 -11.15
C THR A 159 -5.03 3.78 -10.87
N THR A 160 -5.02 4.86 -11.66
CA THR A 160 -6.03 5.93 -11.63
C THR A 160 -7.43 5.39 -11.92
N CYS A 161 -8.31 5.49 -10.91
CA CYS A 161 -9.69 5.03 -11.01
C CYS A 161 -10.60 6.12 -11.63
N TYR A 162 -11.17 5.82 -12.81
CA TYR A 162 -12.34 6.54 -13.34
C TYR A 162 -13.60 5.74 -13.02
N MET A 163 -14.34 6.23 -12.04
CA MET A 163 -15.56 5.59 -11.56
C MET A 163 -16.77 6.18 -12.25
N ASN A 164 -17.41 5.38 -13.11
CA ASN A 164 -18.82 5.53 -13.40
C ASN A 164 -19.49 4.25 -12.90
N ILE A 165 -19.90 4.26 -11.63
CA ILE A 165 -20.64 3.14 -11.03
C ILE A 165 -22.10 3.29 -11.45
N GLU A 166 -22.47 2.75 -12.62
CA GLU A 166 -23.88 2.69 -13.07
C GLU A 166 -24.57 1.37 -12.67
N HIS A 167 -23.92 0.51 -11.87
CA HIS A 167 -24.43 -0.83 -11.59
C HIS A 167 -25.43 -0.87 -10.42
N LYS A 168 -26.47 -1.71 -10.57
CA LYS A 168 -27.46 -2.01 -9.54
C LYS A 168 -26.77 -2.62 -8.31
N GLU A 169 -26.63 -1.82 -7.27
CA GLU A 169 -25.87 -2.12 -6.07
C GLU A 169 -26.54 -3.23 -5.25
N LYS A 170 -25.82 -4.35 -5.05
CA LYS A 170 -26.21 -5.34 -4.03
C LYS A 170 -25.56 -4.98 -2.69
N PRO A 171 -26.32 -5.00 -1.58
CA PRO A 171 -25.76 -4.80 -0.26
C PRO A 171 -24.82 -5.97 0.13
N LEU A 172 -23.86 -5.68 1.01
CA LEU A 172 -22.86 -6.59 1.54
C LEU A 172 -23.05 -6.71 3.07
N PRO A 173 -24.13 -7.35 3.53
CA PRO A 173 -24.54 -7.29 4.93
C PRO A 173 -23.60 -8.03 5.89
N ASN A 174 -22.72 -8.91 5.40
CA ASN A 174 -21.85 -9.72 6.26
C ASN A 174 -20.43 -9.18 6.41
N LEU A 175 -20.05 -8.19 5.59
CA LEU A 175 -18.73 -7.57 5.65
C LEU A 175 -18.63 -6.70 6.91
N ARG A 176 -17.62 -6.99 7.74
CA ARG A 176 -17.36 -6.32 9.03
C ARG A 176 -16.13 -5.43 8.98
N ILE A 177 -15.10 -5.84 8.24
CA ILE A 177 -13.86 -5.09 8.12
C ILE A 177 -13.57 -4.82 6.64
N PHE A 178 -13.32 -3.57 6.32
CA PHE A 178 -12.93 -3.16 4.97
C PHE A 178 -11.75 -2.19 5.00
N SER A 179 -10.76 -2.45 4.17
CA SER A 179 -9.66 -1.51 3.93
C SER A 179 -9.54 -1.19 2.45
N LEU A 180 -9.47 0.10 2.14
CA LEU A 180 -9.27 0.63 0.81
C LEU A 180 -7.97 1.44 0.78
N TRP A 181 -7.00 0.97 0.01
CA TRP A 181 -5.79 1.71 -0.30
C TRP A 181 -5.73 2.01 -1.80
N CYS A 182 -5.69 3.28 -2.16
CA CYS A 182 -5.44 3.72 -3.53
C CYS A 182 -4.13 4.48 -3.60
N LYS A 183 -3.17 3.98 -4.39
CA LYS A 183 -1.88 4.65 -4.60
C LYS A 183 -2.02 5.86 -5.52
N ASP A 184 -2.95 5.78 -6.47
CA ASP A 184 -3.21 6.82 -7.45
C ASP A 184 -4.38 7.73 -7.05
N LYS A 185 -4.63 8.75 -7.88
CA LYS A 185 -5.74 9.69 -7.69
C LYS A 185 -7.07 9.05 -8.06
N ILE A 186 -8.04 9.18 -7.16
CA ILE A 186 -9.46 8.91 -7.41
C ILE A 186 -10.11 10.20 -7.90
N TYR A 187 -10.79 10.13 -9.05
CA TYR A 187 -11.61 11.24 -9.54
C TYR A 187 -13.02 11.08 -8.99
N ASP A 188 -13.57 12.12 -8.35
CA ASP A 188 -14.96 12.15 -7.88
C ASP A 188 -15.26 11.16 -6.74
N PHE A 189 -14.84 11.49 -5.52
CA PHE A 189 -15.08 10.68 -4.31
C PHE A 189 -16.56 10.34 -4.09
N GLU A 190 -17.48 11.27 -4.37
CA GLU A 190 -18.92 11.10 -4.13
C GLU A 190 -19.56 10.10 -5.09
N LYS A 191 -19.08 10.00 -6.33
CA LYS A 191 -19.54 8.97 -7.28
C LYS A 191 -18.76 7.68 -7.21
N SER A 192 -17.58 7.72 -6.60
CA SER A 192 -16.66 6.60 -6.53
C SER A 192 -16.78 5.85 -5.21
N VAL A 193 -16.26 6.45 -4.16
CA VAL A 193 -15.97 5.76 -2.91
C VAL A 193 -17.25 5.65 -2.09
N VAL A 194 -18.07 6.71 -2.09
CA VAL A 194 -19.30 6.75 -1.29
C VAL A 194 -20.29 5.64 -1.68
N PRO A 195 -20.63 5.40 -2.96
CA PRO A 195 -21.59 4.35 -3.32
C PRO A 195 -21.06 2.96 -2.98
N LEU A 196 -19.76 2.70 -3.23
CA LEU A 196 -19.08 1.48 -2.81
C LEU A 196 -19.24 1.22 -1.31
N LEU A 197 -18.91 2.21 -0.48
CA LEU A 197 -18.97 2.11 0.97
C LEU A 197 -20.41 1.94 1.48
N ARG A 198 -21.39 2.61 0.86
CA ARG A 198 -22.82 2.49 1.24
C ARG A 198 -23.39 1.09 1.05
N ARG A 199 -22.74 0.22 0.26
CA ARG A 199 -23.12 -1.20 0.17
C ARG A 199 -22.80 -1.97 1.44
N MET A 200 -21.88 -1.49 2.27
CA MET A 200 -21.30 -2.19 3.41
C MET A 200 -21.84 -1.63 4.75
N LEU A 201 -23.18 -1.60 4.88
CA LEU A 201 -23.88 -0.95 6.00
C LEU A 201 -23.56 -1.50 7.41
N ASN A 202 -23.04 -2.73 7.47
CA ASN A 202 -22.75 -3.46 8.71
C ASN A 202 -21.26 -3.46 9.07
N LEU A 203 -20.46 -2.59 8.44
CA LEU A 203 -19.04 -2.43 8.77
C LEU A 203 -18.86 -1.99 10.23
N GLU A 204 -17.88 -2.63 10.85
CA GLU A 204 -17.40 -2.42 12.20
C GLU A 204 -16.06 -1.67 12.19
N GLU A 205 -15.18 -2.01 11.24
CA GLU A 205 -13.90 -1.34 11.00
C GLU A 205 -13.74 -0.90 9.54
N LEU A 206 -13.30 0.34 9.35
CA LEU A 206 -13.00 0.92 8.04
C LEU A 206 -11.63 1.57 8.03
N ASP A 207 -10.80 1.22 7.04
CA ASP A 207 -9.54 1.88 6.78
C ASP A 207 -9.51 2.49 5.38
N LEU A 208 -9.27 3.80 5.28
CA LEU A 208 -9.17 4.50 4.00
C LEU A 208 -7.81 5.17 3.82
N ASN A 209 -7.06 4.80 2.79
CA ASN A 209 -5.86 5.52 2.36
C ASN A 209 -5.99 5.91 0.90
N ILE A 210 -6.38 7.16 0.64
CA ILE A 210 -6.76 7.59 -0.71
C ILE A 210 -6.28 9.01 -1.01
N ILE A 211 -5.98 9.25 -2.29
CA ILE A 211 -5.78 10.59 -2.85
C ILE A 211 -6.96 10.89 -3.75
N VAL A 212 -7.62 12.02 -3.55
CA VAL A 212 -8.86 12.37 -4.25
C VAL A 212 -8.66 13.68 -5.00
N GLN A 213 -9.01 13.70 -6.28
CA GLN A 213 -9.19 14.94 -7.02
C GLN A 213 -10.65 15.40 -6.91
N CYS A 214 -10.83 16.51 -6.20
CA CYS A 214 -12.10 17.18 -5.96
C CYS A 214 -12.38 18.24 -7.03
N TYR A 215 -13.65 18.34 -7.43
CA TYR A 215 -14.09 19.37 -8.38
C TYR A 215 -14.65 20.61 -7.69
N GLU A 216 -15.42 20.43 -6.61
CA GLU A 216 -16.18 21.51 -5.99
C GLU A 216 -15.71 21.87 -4.58
N LYS A 217 -15.49 20.86 -3.73
CA LYS A 217 -15.15 21.02 -2.31
C LYS A 217 -14.10 20.01 -1.87
N LEU A 218 -13.26 20.42 -0.92
CA LEU A 218 -12.34 19.51 -0.22
C LEU A 218 -13.13 18.56 0.68
N ILE A 219 -12.60 17.36 0.91
CA ILE A 219 -13.18 16.44 1.88
C ILE A 219 -12.83 16.94 3.29
N ASP A 220 -13.85 17.13 4.11
CA ASP A 220 -13.78 17.56 5.50
C ASP A 220 -14.56 16.62 6.43
N GLY A 221 -14.61 16.95 7.72
CA GLY A 221 -15.29 16.13 8.72
C GLY A 221 -16.79 16.02 8.50
N GLU A 222 -17.44 17.09 8.05
CA GLU A 222 -18.88 17.06 7.73
C GLU A 222 -19.16 16.18 6.51
N THR A 223 -18.29 16.24 5.49
CA THR A 223 -18.37 15.36 4.31
C THR A 223 -18.24 13.90 4.71
N LEU A 224 -17.22 13.52 5.49
CA LEU A 224 -17.04 12.14 5.96
C LEU A 224 -18.19 11.69 6.86
N LYS A 225 -18.69 12.57 7.74
CA LYS A 225 -19.80 12.25 8.62
C LYS A 225 -21.07 11.97 7.81
N LYS A 226 -21.40 12.88 6.89
CA LYS A 226 -22.58 12.78 6.04
C LYS A 226 -22.52 11.57 5.13
N ASP A 227 -21.40 11.34 4.46
CA ASP A 227 -21.33 10.39 3.36
C ASP A 227 -20.94 8.97 3.79
N ILE A 228 -20.27 8.82 4.95
CA ILE A 228 -19.84 7.52 5.48
C ILE A 228 -20.49 7.24 6.83
N VAL A 229 -20.19 8.03 7.86
CA VAL A 229 -20.49 7.68 9.26
C VAL A 229 -21.98 7.48 9.51
N ILE A 230 -22.85 8.35 8.95
CA ILE A 230 -24.30 8.25 9.12
C ILE A 230 -24.87 6.92 8.57
N TYR A 231 -24.24 6.34 7.57
CA TYR A 231 -24.69 5.10 6.92
C TYR A 231 -24.13 3.82 7.54
N MET A 232 -23.19 3.94 8.48
CA MET A 232 -22.49 2.80 9.09
C MET A 232 -22.62 2.85 10.62
N PRO A 233 -23.82 2.56 11.18
CA PRO A 233 -24.07 2.70 12.61
C PRO A 233 -23.27 1.72 13.49
N GLN A 234 -22.70 0.66 12.90
CA GLN A 234 -21.87 -0.32 13.61
C GLN A 234 -20.38 0.03 13.57
N LEU A 235 -20.00 1.10 12.87
CA LEU A 235 -18.60 1.50 12.68
C LEU A 235 -18.06 2.10 13.99
N TYR A 236 -17.31 1.29 14.74
CA TYR A 236 -16.65 1.74 15.97
C TYR A 236 -15.20 2.16 15.74
N LYS A 237 -14.60 1.76 14.61
CA LYS A 237 -13.23 2.13 14.25
C LYS A 237 -13.17 2.58 12.80
N PHE A 238 -12.80 3.85 12.60
CA PHE A 238 -12.60 4.41 11.28
C PHE A 238 -11.20 5.01 11.20
N THR A 239 -10.24 4.38 10.55
CA THR A 239 -8.92 5.01 10.36
C THR A 239 -8.82 5.56 8.95
N PHE A 240 -8.31 6.78 8.78
CA PHE A 240 -8.12 7.30 7.43
C PHE A 240 -6.87 8.15 7.23
N ASN A 241 -6.44 8.20 5.98
CA ASN A 241 -5.42 9.05 5.39
C ASN A 241 -5.96 9.53 4.03
N ILE A 242 -6.49 10.75 3.98
CA ILE A 242 -7.17 11.28 2.79
C ILE A 242 -6.45 12.56 2.37
N CYS A 243 -5.91 12.56 1.16
CA CYS A 243 -5.36 13.75 0.53
C CYS A 243 -6.32 14.23 -0.56
N SER A 244 -7.05 15.32 -0.31
CA SER A 244 -7.95 15.96 -1.27
C SER A 244 -7.23 17.04 -2.05
N ILE A 245 -7.36 17.07 -3.37
CA ILE A 245 -6.75 18.05 -4.27
C ILE A 245 -7.87 18.77 -5.02
N ILE A 246 -7.92 20.11 -4.96
CA ILE A 246 -8.92 20.91 -5.68
C ILE A 246 -8.23 21.97 -6.54
N TYR A 247 -8.58 22.04 -7.83
CA TYR A 247 -8.07 23.08 -8.72
C TYR A 247 -8.85 24.39 -8.51
N HIS A 248 -8.16 25.52 -8.56
CA HIS A 248 -8.70 26.87 -8.32
C HIS A 248 -9.60 27.38 -9.46
N ARG A 249 -10.26 26.51 -10.21
CA ARG A 249 -11.13 26.90 -11.32
C ARG A 249 -12.32 27.68 -10.73
N ASN A 250 -12.25 29.01 -10.79
CA ASN A 250 -13.28 29.97 -10.37
C ASN A 250 -13.49 30.14 -8.85
N GLN A 251 -12.52 29.79 -7.99
CA GLN A 251 -12.63 30.02 -6.53
C GLN A 251 -11.86 31.26 -6.08
N THR A 252 -12.52 32.15 -5.33
CA THR A 252 -11.92 33.36 -4.75
C THR A 252 -11.52 33.19 -3.29
N ASN A 253 -12.12 32.24 -2.58
CA ASN A 253 -11.87 31.99 -1.15
C ASN A 253 -11.39 30.56 -0.94
N PHE A 254 -10.20 30.42 -0.38
CA PHE A 254 -9.65 29.11 -0.03
C PHE A 254 -9.90 28.80 1.46
N PRO A 255 -10.32 27.57 1.79
CA PRO A 255 -10.55 27.19 3.17
C PRO A 255 -9.23 27.18 3.95
N LEU A 256 -9.24 27.83 5.12
CA LEU A 256 -8.11 27.79 6.06
C LEU A 256 -8.09 26.45 6.80
N ASN A 257 -6.88 26.01 7.20
CA ASN A 257 -6.71 24.77 7.94
C ASN A 257 -7.59 24.70 9.21
N GLU A 258 -7.73 25.81 9.92
CA GLU A 258 -8.57 25.89 11.13
C GLU A 258 -10.05 25.64 10.85
N HIS A 259 -10.55 26.03 9.67
CA HIS A 259 -11.94 25.79 9.31
C HIS A 259 -12.19 24.30 9.10
N ILE A 260 -11.30 23.61 8.38
CA ILE A 260 -11.42 22.16 8.17
C ILE A 260 -11.20 21.41 9.49
N GLN A 261 -10.20 21.77 10.30
CA GLN A 261 -9.97 21.14 11.60
C GLN A 261 -11.21 21.22 12.52
N LYS A 262 -11.95 22.33 12.51
CA LYS A 262 -13.17 22.51 13.31
C LYS A 262 -14.29 21.53 12.93
N THR A 263 -14.36 21.10 11.68
CA THR A 263 -15.37 20.11 11.23
C THR A 263 -15.19 18.73 11.89
N PHE A 264 -14.04 18.47 12.51
CA PHE A 264 -13.75 17.22 13.21
C PHE A 264 -14.00 17.25 14.72
N GLN A 265 -14.48 18.37 15.28
CA GLN A 265 -14.66 18.54 16.74
C GLN A 265 -15.53 17.45 17.38
N TYR A 266 -16.50 16.90 16.64
CA TYR A 266 -17.42 15.86 17.10
C TYR A 266 -17.28 14.56 16.29
N PHE A 267 -16.12 14.35 15.69
CA PHE A 267 -15.85 13.13 14.95
C PHE A 267 -15.58 11.97 15.93
N PRO A 268 -16.03 10.74 15.66
CA PRO A 268 -15.87 9.61 16.59
C PRO A 268 -14.43 9.21 16.94
N ASN A 269 -13.42 9.74 16.25
CA ASN A 269 -12.01 9.39 16.44
C ASN A 269 -11.27 10.41 17.31
N ASN A 270 -10.33 9.90 18.10
CA ASN A 270 -9.76 10.65 19.22
C ASN A 270 -8.66 11.65 18.83
N GLU A 271 -8.07 11.60 17.63
CA GLU A 271 -7.17 12.65 17.15
C GLU A 271 -7.12 12.67 15.61
N ILE A 272 -7.60 13.75 15.01
CA ILE A 272 -7.56 13.97 13.55
C ILE A 272 -6.71 15.20 13.28
N ILE A 273 -5.74 15.04 12.40
CA ILE A 273 -4.85 16.14 11.99
C ILE A 273 -5.24 16.59 10.59
N THR A 274 -5.32 17.91 10.40
CA THR A 274 -5.52 18.52 9.10
C THR A 274 -4.33 19.40 8.71
N CYS A 275 -3.95 19.35 7.44
CA CYS A 275 -2.98 20.25 6.82
C CYS A 275 -3.55 20.73 5.48
N ILE A 276 -3.53 22.04 5.25
CA ILE A 276 -3.96 22.62 3.98
C ILE A 276 -2.82 23.44 3.40
N ASP A 277 -2.57 23.22 2.11
CA ASP A 277 -1.60 23.98 1.34
C ASP A 277 -2.25 24.54 0.08
N HIS A 278 -1.87 25.78 -0.25
CA HIS A 278 -2.34 26.48 -1.44
C HIS A 278 -1.16 26.69 -2.37
N PHE A 279 -1.23 26.05 -3.53
CA PHE A 279 -0.22 26.09 -4.57
C PHE A 279 -0.68 27.09 -5.65
N GLN A 280 -0.19 28.32 -5.54
CA GLN A 280 -0.64 29.43 -6.38
C GLN A 280 -0.12 29.29 -7.81
N GLU A 281 1.11 28.82 -8.00
CA GLU A 281 1.71 28.70 -9.34
C GLU A 281 1.03 27.60 -10.17
N LYS A 282 0.64 26.50 -9.52
CA LYS A 282 -0.08 25.39 -10.14
C LYS A 282 -1.61 25.51 -10.03
N ALA A 283 -2.11 26.58 -9.43
CA ALA A 283 -3.54 26.89 -9.27
C ALA A 283 -4.34 25.72 -8.68
N TYR A 284 -3.86 25.12 -7.59
CA TYR A 284 -4.62 24.12 -6.82
C TYR A 284 -4.34 24.20 -5.32
N SER A 285 -5.25 23.66 -4.52
CA SER A 285 -5.04 23.46 -3.09
C SER A 285 -5.03 21.97 -2.78
N GLN A 286 -4.26 21.57 -1.78
CA GLN A 286 -4.39 20.25 -1.18
C GLN A 286 -4.87 20.37 0.27
N CYS A 287 -5.67 19.41 0.71
CA CYS A 287 -6.05 19.21 2.09
C CYS A 287 -5.73 17.77 2.46
N HIS A 288 -4.81 17.60 3.39
CA HIS A 288 -4.46 16.33 3.97
C HIS A 288 -5.15 16.19 5.32
N ILE A 289 -6.01 15.18 5.45
CA ILE A 289 -6.65 14.81 6.71
C ILE A 289 -6.28 13.37 7.06
N TYR A 290 -5.90 13.12 8.31
CA TYR A 290 -5.58 11.76 8.74
C TYR A 290 -5.85 11.51 10.22
N SER A 291 -6.10 10.25 10.55
CA SER A 291 -6.23 9.74 11.92
C SER A 291 -4.86 9.56 12.56
N TYR A 292 -4.70 9.98 13.81
CA TYR A 292 -3.48 9.78 14.59
C TYR A 292 -3.69 8.72 15.70
N PRO A 293 -2.72 7.82 15.96
CA PRO A 293 -1.41 7.71 15.32
C PRO A 293 -1.50 7.28 13.85
N TYR A 294 -0.62 7.84 13.02
CA TYR A 294 -0.52 7.46 11.61
C TYR A 294 -0.03 6.03 11.49
N LYS A 295 -0.67 5.21 10.66
CA LYS A 295 -0.38 3.76 10.57
C LYS A 295 0.15 3.28 9.23
N TRP A 296 0.21 4.13 8.22
CA TRP A 296 0.65 3.73 6.88
C TRP A 296 2.16 3.89 6.74
N GLU A 297 2.74 3.04 5.90
CA GLU A 297 4.19 3.02 5.63
C GLU A 297 4.64 4.21 4.77
N VAL A 298 3.72 4.80 4.01
CA VAL A 298 4.00 5.89 3.07
C VAL A 298 3.32 7.17 3.53
N TYR A 299 4.06 8.28 3.53
CA TYR A 299 3.52 9.64 3.68
C TYR A 299 3.89 10.48 2.46
N ASN A 300 2.89 10.77 1.63
CA ASN A 300 3.05 11.53 0.39
C ASN A 300 2.69 13.02 0.54
N ASN A 301 3.27 13.84 -0.33
CA ASN A 301 2.97 15.27 -0.53
C ASN A 301 3.17 16.15 0.71
N ILE A 302 4.23 15.90 1.48
CA ILE A 302 4.60 16.75 2.62
C ILE A 302 5.16 18.08 2.12
N THR A 303 4.60 19.19 2.62
CA THR A 303 4.98 20.57 2.27
C THR A 303 5.71 21.27 3.42
N ASN A 304 6.19 22.49 3.20
CA ASN A 304 6.78 23.34 4.23
C ASN A 304 5.85 23.62 5.42
N ASN A 305 4.53 23.48 5.27
CA ASN A 305 3.58 23.66 6.36
C ASN A 305 3.50 22.47 7.33
N PHE A 306 4.20 21.37 7.02
CA PHE A 306 4.29 20.21 7.90
C PHE A 306 4.78 20.60 9.29
N ARG A 307 3.93 20.41 10.30
CA ARG A 307 4.19 20.87 11.68
C ARG A 307 5.15 19.99 12.46
N GLY A 308 5.46 18.80 11.95
CA GLY A 308 6.27 17.80 12.65
C GLY A 308 5.45 17.06 13.71
N ARG A 309 5.63 15.75 13.78
CA ARG A 309 5.09 14.82 14.80
C ARG A 309 5.88 13.51 14.68
N LEU A 310 5.68 12.59 15.60
CA LEU A 310 6.33 11.27 15.51
C LEU A 310 5.49 10.32 14.64
N PHE A 311 6.09 9.79 13.58
CA PHE A 311 5.48 8.84 12.66
C PHE A 311 6.30 7.55 12.65
N MET A 312 5.92 6.61 13.52
CA MET A 312 6.68 5.37 13.76
C MET A 312 6.48 4.31 12.66
N SER A 313 5.37 4.37 11.94
CA SER A 313 5.02 3.42 10.87
C SER A 313 5.59 3.82 9.51
N VAL A 314 5.94 5.09 9.32
CA VAL A 314 6.32 5.64 8.01
C VAL A 314 7.78 5.30 7.70
N THR A 315 7.97 4.60 6.59
CA THR A 315 9.26 4.23 6.02
C THR A 315 9.55 4.96 4.71
N GLU A 316 8.52 5.47 4.03
CA GLU A 316 8.65 6.17 2.75
C GLU A 316 8.03 7.57 2.86
N VAL A 317 8.81 8.60 2.50
CA VAL A 317 8.38 9.99 2.57
C VAL A 317 8.58 10.66 1.22
N LEU A 318 7.52 11.30 0.70
CA LEU A 318 7.58 12.13 -0.48
C LEU A 318 7.30 13.60 -0.12
N LEU A 319 8.31 14.44 -0.32
CA LEU A 319 8.26 15.88 -0.11
C LEU A 319 7.94 16.59 -1.42
N TYR A 320 7.00 17.53 -1.38
CA TYR A 320 6.64 18.36 -2.51
C TYR A 320 6.18 19.74 -2.05
N ASP A 321 6.73 20.81 -2.64
CA ASP A 321 6.26 22.18 -2.42
C ASP A 321 6.60 23.09 -3.63
N GLU A 322 5.88 24.20 -3.77
CA GLU A 322 6.22 25.30 -4.69
C GLU A 322 7.33 26.21 -4.12
N HIS A 323 7.57 26.15 -2.81
CA HIS A 323 8.62 26.90 -2.14
C HIS A 323 9.80 26.00 -1.79
N SER A 324 10.99 26.58 -1.78
CA SER A 324 12.21 25.86 -1.45
C SER A 324 12.16 25.31 -0.02
N PHE A 325 12.55 24.05 0.17
CA PHE A 325 12.73 23.46 1.49
C PHE A 325 14.03 23.96 2.13
N GLU A 326 13.93 24.58 3.30
CA GLU A 326 15.07 25.11 4.05
C GLU A 326 15.60 24.11 5.10
N TYR A 327 16.76 24.38 5.68
CA TYR A 327 17.44 23.47 6.63
C TYR A 327 16.54 23.04 7.80
N GLU A 328 15.80 23.96 8.39
CA GLU A 328 14.91 23.70 9.53
C GLU A 328 13.77 22.74 9.18
N PHE A 329 13.36 22.70 7.90
CA PHE A 329 12.38 21.75 7.40
C PHE A 329 12.95 20.33 7.42
N PHE A 330 14.15 20.13 6.84
CA PHE A 330 14.80 18.82 6.85
C PHE A 330 15.09 18.31 8.26
N LEU A 331 15.47 19.21 9.18
CA LEU A 331 15.65 18.87 10.59
C LEU A 331 14.33 18.36 11.20
N ARG A 332 13.20 18.99 10.86
CA ARG A 332 11.87 18.56 11.28
C ARG A 332 11.49 17.19 10.71
N ILE A 333 11.81 16.94 9.43
CA ILE A 333 11.61 15.63 8.79
C ILE A 333 12.42 14.54 9.53
N SER A 334 13.72 14.76 9.78
CA SER A 334 14.56 13.76 10.46
C SER A 334 14.03 13.35 11.83
N LYS A 335 13.49 14.31 12.61
CA LYS A 335 12.90 14.05 13.92
C LYS A 335 11.53 13.38 13.85
N SER A 336 10.81 13.61 12.75
CA SER A 336 9.43 13.13 12.60
C SER A 336 9.36 11.69 12.12
N PHE A 337 10.36 11.23 11.35
CA PHE A 337 10.37 9.93 10.68
C PHE A 337 11.60 9.10 11.06
N PRO A 338 11.67 8.55 12.29
CA PRO A 338 12.85 7.87 12.79
C PRO A 338 13.22 6.59 12.00
N PHE A 339 12.25 5.95 11.33
CA PHE A 339 12.43 4.71 10.57
C PHE A 339 12.37 4.91 9.05
N MET A 340 12.47 6.15 8.57
CA MET A 340 12.46 6.46 7.14
C MET A 340 13.60 5.75 6.42
N ARG A 341 13.25 4.95 5.41
CA ARG A 341 14.15 4.23 4.50
C ARG A 341 14.23 4.87 3.13
N GLU A 342 13.15 5.51 2.68
CA GLU A 342 13.11 6.19 1.40
C GLU A 342 12.65 7.64 1.57
N LEU A 343 13.41 8.56 0.98
CA LEU A 343 13.08 9.98 0.92
C LEU A 343 13.11 10.45 -0.52
N THR A 344 11.96 10.89 -1.02
CA THR A 344 11.83 11.51 -2.34
C THR A 344 11.57 13.00 -2.18
N ILE A 345 12.37 13.82 -2.85
CA ILE A 345 12.26 15.28 -2.81
C ILE A 345 11.92 15.76 -4.21
N ASN A 346 10.73 16.34 -4.36
CA ASN A 346 10.33 17.06 -5.55
C ASN A 346 10.19 18.54 -5.22
N ASN A 347 11.25 19.29 -5.48
CA ASN A 347 11.28 20.72 -5.25
C ASN A 347 11.80 21.42 -6.50
N ARG A 348 10.96 22.26 -7.10
CA ARG A 348 11.30 22.99 -8.32
C ARG A 348 12.14 24.24 -8.08
N LYS A 349 12.23 24.69 -6.82
CA LYS A 349 12.95 25.92 -6.48
C LYS A 349 14.22 25.62 -5.70
N THR A 350 15.30 26.26 -6.13
CA THR A 350 16.57 26.23 -5.42
C THR A 350 16.42 26.86 -4.03
N GLN A 351 17.10 26.31 -3.04
CA GLN A 351 17.15 26.90 -1.70
C GLN A 351 17.60 28.37 -1.75
N ASN A 352 16.87 29.24 -1.04
CA ASN A 352 17.22 30.65 -0.99
C ASN A 352 18.52 30.87 -0.23
N LYS A 353 18.77 30.03 0.78
CA LYS A 353 19.99 30.05 1.57
C LYS A 353 20.79 28.79 1.28
N LYS A 354 21.70 28.86 0.30
CA LYS A 354 22.80 27.87 0.20
C LYS A 354 23.75 28.14 1.37
N GLN A 355 23.43 27.64 2.57
CA GLN A 355 24.17 27.94 3.80
C GLN A 355 25.50 27.19 3.90
N PHE A 356 26.28 27.16 2.82
CA PHE A 356 27.74 27.05 2.94
C PHE A 356 28.24 28.40 3.43
N ILE A 357 27.98 28.71 4.69
CA ILE A 357 28.59 29.83 5.37
C ILE A 357 30.09 29.50 5.43
N LYS A 358 30.88 30.09 4.52
CA LYS A 358 32.29 30.35 4.82
C LYS A 358 32.32 31.44 5.89
N SER A 359 32.04 31.10 7.15
CA SER A 359 32.30 32.04 8.26
C SER A 359 33.70 31.80 8.75
N ASN A 360 34.49 32.87 8.76
CA ASN A 360 35.75 32.95 9.50
C ASN A 360 35.53 32.97 11.03
N ASN A 361 34.34 32.58 11.51
CA ASN A 361 33.97 32.49 12.92
C ASN A 361 33.32 31.12 13.14
N ASP A 362 33.88 30.34 14.07
CA ASP A 362 33.61 28.92 14.31
C ASP A 362 32.21 28.58 14.89
N ASP A 363 31.32 29.55 15.07
CA ASP A 363 30.08 29.36 15.85
C ASP A 363 28.78 29.14 15.04
N GLN A 364 28.83 28.99 13.71
CA GLN A 364 27.66 28.66 12.89
C GLN A 364 27.88 27.48 11.94
N ILE A 365 28.58 26.44 12.40
CA ILE A 365 28.57 25.16 11.71
C ILE A 365 27.17 24.54 11.90
N LEU A 366 26.32 24.67 10.89
CA LEU A 366 25.07 23.92 10.83
C LEU A 366 25.42 22.43 10.89
N ARG A 367 24.79 21.73 11.84
CA ARG A 367 25.03 20.30 12.04
C ARG A 367 24.53 19.54 10.82
N ILE A 368 25.27 18.52 10.42
CA ILE A 368 24.81 17.56 9.41
C ILE A 368 23.52 16.93 9.94
N ILE A 369 22.47 16.90 9.11
CA ILE A 369 21.22 16.22 9.43
C ILE A 369 21.42 14.75 9.07
N GLU A 370 21.29 13.88 10.06
CA GLU A 370 21.44 12.44 9.88
C GLU A 370 20.07 11.77 9.73
N TYR A 371 19.97 10.88 8.74
CA TYR A 371 18.85 9.98 8.56
C TYR A 371 19.35 8.54 8.71
N PRO A 372 19.38 7.98 9.93
CA PRO A 372 20.13 6.77 10.24
C PRO A 372 19.64 5.51 9.51
N ASN A 373 18.38 5.51 9.08
CA ASN A 373 17.75 4.38 8.39
C ASN A 373 17.58 4.60 6.88
N LEU A 374 18.03 5.75 6.34
CA LEU A 374 17.83 6.10 4.94
C LEU A 374 18.67 5.19 4.03
N GLN A 375 17.97 4.46 3.15
CA GLN A 375 18.56 3.54 2.18
C GLN A 375 18.49 4.13 0.76
N ARG A 376 17.45 4.92 0.47
CA ARG A 376 17.22 5.54 -0.82
C ARG A 376 16.90 7.02 -0.68
N LEU A 377 17.63 7.86 -1.39
CA LEU A 377 17.36 9.28 -1.56
C LEU A 377 17.12 9.55 -3.04
N ASP A 378 15.94 10.07 -3.37
CA ASP A 378 15.58 10.48 -4.72
C ASP A 378 15.41 12.00 -4.77
N LEU A 379 16.24 12.65 -5.57
CA LEU A 379 16.22 14.09 -5.80
C LEU A 379 15.67 14.31 -7.21
N SER A 380 14.35 14.44 -7.31
CA SER A 380 13.69 14.69 -8.58
C SER A 380 13.76 16.18 -8.91
N ASP A 381 14.69 16.55 -9.79
CA ASP A 381 14.66 17.84 -10.48
C ASP A 381 13.62 17.70 -11.62
N THR A 382 12.48 18.40 -11.52
CA THR A 382 11.51 18.52 -12.64
C THR A 382 11.45 19.90 -13.21
#